data_AF-A0A920VHB5-F1
#
_entry.id   AF-A0A920VHB5-F1
#
_cell.length_a   1.000
_cell.length_b   1.000
_cell.length_c   1.000
_cell.angle_alpha   90.00
_cell.angle_beta   90.00
_cell.angle_gamma   90.00
#
_symmetry.space_group_name_H-M   'P 1'
#
loop_
_entity.id
_entity.type
_entity.pdbx_description
1 polymer ?
#
loop_
_entity_poly.entity_id
_entity_poly.type
_entity_poly.pdbx_seq_one_letter_code
_entity_poly.pdbx_strand_id
1 'polypeptide(L)' 'MTVLALSSIDVPTLMTFGEHDEAAPASCREYALAIPSVSCAEFADASHLAFVEDRDN' A
#
# COMPACT_ATOMS: atom_id res chain seq x y z
N MET A 1 -25.50 0.58 9.68
CA MET A 1 -24.38 -0.34 9.45
C MET A 1 -23.38 0.39 8.56
N THR A 2 -22.33 0.96 9.14
CA THR A 2 -21.22 1.54 8.37
C THR A 2 -20.39 0.38 7.86
N VAL A 3 -20.61 -0.02 6.60
CA VAL A 3 -19.65 -0.90 5.93
C VAL A 3 -18.44 -0.04 5.64
N LEU A 4 -17.32 -0.29 6.34
CA LEU A 4 -16.06 0.37 6.02
C LEU A 4 -15.65 -0.14 4.63
N ALA A 5 -15.61 0.74 3.61
CA ALA A 5 -15.47 0.34 2.21
C ALA A 5 -14.23 -0.52 1.91
N LEU A 6 -13.17 -0.40 2.72
CA LEU A 6 -11.97 -1.23 2.60
C LEU A 6 -12.20 -2.68 3.08
N SER A 7 -13.03 -2.89 4.10
CA SER A 7 -13.30 -4.23 4.62
C SER A 7 -14.21 -5.07 3.73
N SER A 8 -14.83 -4.46 2.72
CA SER A 8 -15.60 -5.18 1.69
C SER A 8 -14.75 -5.66 0.51
N ILE A 9 -13.45 -5.36 0.47
CA ILE A 9 -12.55 -5.87 -0.56
C ILE A 9 -12.22 -7.33 -0.24
N ASP A 10 -12.76 -8.26 -1.04
CA ASP A 10 -12.65 -9.72 -0.85
C ASP A 10 -11.66 -10.40 -1.81
N VAL A 11 -11.06 -9.65 -2.73
CA VAL A 11 -10.02 -10.12 -3.66
C VAL A 11 -8.62 -9.88 -3.09
N PRO A 12 -7.62 -10.71 -3.47
CA PRO A 12 -6.22 -10.46 -3.11
C PRO A 12 -5.77 -9.06 -3.57
N THR A 13 -5.19 -8.30 -2.65
CA THR A 13 -4.77 -6.91 -2.87
C THR A 13 -3.30 -6.74 -2.54
N LEU A 14 -2.54 -6.10 -3.42
CA LEU A 14 -1.17 -5.66 -3.15
C LEU A 14 -1.18 -4.13 -2.96
N MET A 15 -0.67 -3.67 -1.82
CA MET A 15 -0.42 -2.26 -1.57
C MET A 15 1.09 -1.98 -1.66
N THR A 16 1.46 -1.03 -2.52
CA THR A 16 2.84 -0.62 -2.76
C THR A 16 3.05 0.81 -2.30
N PHE A 17 4.22 1.11 -1.73
CA PHE A 17 4.63 2.48 -1.37
C PHE A 17 6.16 2.57 -1.28
N GLY A 18 6.72 3.74 -1.58
CA GLY A 18 8.16 4.00 -1.40
C GLY A 18 8.50 4.37 0.04
N GLU A 19 9.72 4.07 0.48
CA GLU A 19 10.26 4.45 1.80
C GLU A 19 10.11 5.96 2.10
N HIS A 20 10.21 6.79 1.06
CA HIS A 20 10.17 8.25 1.13
C HIS A 20 8.90 8.85 0.51
N ASP A 21 7.85 8.04 0.33
CA ASP A 21 6.59 8.46 -0.31
C ASP A 21 5.84 9.49 0.56
N GLU A 22 5.27 10.50 -0.08
CA GLU A 22 4.35 11.46 0.55
C GLU A 22 3.07 10.78 1.05
N ALA A 23 2.64 9.70 0.38
CA ALA A 23 1.73 8.71 0.92
C ALA A 23 2.50 7.84 1.94
N ALA A 24 2.73 8.42 3.12
CA ALA A 24 3.69 7.91 4.10
C ALA A 24 3.51 6.39 4.39
N PRO A 25 4.61 5.61 4.43
CA PRO A 25 4.55 4.16 4.66
C PRO A 25 3.81 3.73 5.92
N ALA A 26 3.84 4.56 6.98
CA ALA A 26 3.11 4.29 8.21
C ALA A 26 1.58 4.36 7.99
N SER A 27 1.11 5.35 7.24
CA SER A 27 -0.31 5.51 6.91
C SER A 27 -0.80 4.40 5.99
N CYS A 28 -0.01 4.04 4.96
CA CYS A 28 -0.36 2.93 4.07
C CYS A 28 -0.53 1.61 4.84
N ARG A 29 0.39 1.29 5.75
CA ARG A 29 0.27 0.12 6.63
C ARG A 29 -0.99 0.14 7.48
N GLU A 30 -1.37 1.30 8.02
CA GLU A 30 -2.58 1.44 8.84
C GLU A 30 -3.85 1.17 8.01
N TYR A 31 -3.96 1.73 6.80
CA TYR A 31 -5.09 1.47 5.91
C TYR A 31 -5.14 0.02 5.40
N ALA A 32 -3.98 -0.59 5.17
CA ALA A 32 -3.88 -1.99 4.75
C ALA A 32 -4.58 -2.93 5.75
N LEU A 33 -4.50 -2.66 7.06
CA LEU A 33 -5.16 -3.47 8.09
C LEU A 33 -6.69 -3.57 7.94
N ALA A 34 -7.30 -2.65 7.20
CA ALA A 34 -8.74 -2.69 6.93
C ALA A 34 -9.11 -3.63 5.76
N ILE A 35 -8.14 -4.12 4.98
CA ILE A 35 -8.34 -5.01 3.83
C ILE A 35 -8.00 -6.45 4.24
N PRO A 36 -8.97 -7.40 4.25
CA PRO A 36 -8.75 -8.76 4.77
C PRO A 36 -7.64 -9.57 4.10
N SER A 37 -7.43 -9.38 2.79
CA SER A 37 -6.47 -10.15 1.98
C SER A 37 -5.43 -9.23 1.32
N VAL A 38 -4.73 -8.44 2.15
CA VAL A 38 -3.69 -7.52 1.68
C VAL A 38 -2.29 -8.07 1.92
N SER A 39 -1.40 -7.82 0.97
CA SER A 39 0.05 -7.81 1.17
C SER A 39 0.59 -6.39 0.94
N CYS A 40 1.66 -6.04 1.65
CA CYS A 40 2.35 -4.77 1.46
C CYS A 40 3.74 -5.03 0.87
N ALA A 41 4.16 -4.19 -0.08
CA ALA A 41 5.53 -4.12 -0.57
C ALA A 41 6.03 -2.67 -0.44
N GLU A 42 7.13 -2.51 0.30
CA GLU A 42 7.82 -1.23 0.41
C GLU A 42 9.02 -1.23 -0.53
N PHE A 43 9.17 -0.18 -1.33
CA PHE A 43 10.31 0.02 -2.23
C PHE A 43 11.36 0.87 -1.50
N ALA A 44 12.55 0.31 -1.32
CA ALA A 44 13.66 1.01 -0.67
C ALA A 44 14.21 2.12 -1.57
N ASP A 45 14.66 3.23 -0.98
CA ASP A 45 15.21 4.40 -1.71
C ASP A 45 14.28 4.96 -2.81
N ALA A 46 12.96 4.72 -2.68
CA ALA A 46 11.93 5.21 -3.59
C ALA A 46 10.95 6.12 -2.86
N SER A 47 10.32 7.04 -3.59
CA SER A 47 9.27 7.92 -3.10
C SER A 47 7.96 7.58 -3.83
N HIS A 48 7.30 8.58 -4.41
CA HIS A 48 5.96 8.44 -4.98
C HIS A 48 5.91 7.68 -6.31
N LEU A 49 7.01 7.71 -7.08
CA LEU A 49 7.06 7.16 -8.43
C LEU A 49 7.93 5.91 -8.47
N ALA A 50 7.69 4.96 -7.57
CA ALA A 50 8.49 3.74 -7.43
C ALA A 50 8.69 2.97 -8.75
N PHE A 51 7.71 3.00 -9.66
CA PHE A 51 7.83 2.38 -10.99
C PHE A 51 8.83 3.08 -11.94
N VAL A 52 9.22 4.32 -11.64
CA VAL A 52 10.29 5.08 -12.31
C VAL A 52 11.60 4.92 -11.55
N GLU A 53 11.54 5.00 -10.23
CA GLU A 53 12.70 5.02 -9.32
C GLU A 53 13.35 3.64 -9.20
N ASP A 54 12.54 2.57 -9.25
CA ASP A 54 12.96 1.18 -9.08
C ASP A 54 12.20 0.24 -10.04
N ARG A 55 12.34 0.51 -11.34
CA ARG A 55 11.53 -0.09 -12.41
C ARG A 55 11.65 -1.63 -12.54
N ASP A 56 12.80 -2.18 -12.14
CA ASP A 56 13.17 -3.57 -12.43
C ASP A 56 13.04 -4.52 -11.22
N ASN A 57 12.55 -4.02 -10.08
CA ASN A 57 12.36 -4.78 -8.84
C ASN A 57 11.01 -5.49 -8.76
#